data_AF-A0A2A6CT28-F1
#
_entry.id   AF-A0A2A6CT28-F1
#
_cell.length_a   1.000
_cell.length_b   1.000
_cell.length_c   1.000
_cell.angle_alpha   90.00
_cell.angle_beta   90.00
_cell.angle_gamma   90.00
#
_symmetry.space_group_name_H-M   'P 1'
#
loop_
_entity.id
_entity.type
_entity.pdbx_description
1 polymer ?
#
loop_
_entity_poly.entity_id
_entity_poly.type
_entity_poly.pdbx_seq_one_letter_code
_entity_poly.pdbx_strand_id
1 'polypeptide(L)'
;MRHLLPSLLISTILPILIFGTVTVKCYSCITPKNGANFDQLCLDDSFCEGIWCTKGPDETCITILTELDTYSFSASGVLHGCSNVVPLDRAASACKDVNQAAYNYSNCYCNNIDYCNSDNLLLSQITSILILCLFLLRL
;
A
#
# COMPACT_ATOMS: atom_id res chain seq x y z
N MET A 1 17.16 4.19 -69.13
CA MET A 1 17.23 3.37 -67.91
C MET A 1 18.07 4.11 -66.87
N ARG A 2 17.44 4.75 -65.88
CA ARG A 2 18.06 5.11 -64.60
C ARG A 2 16.93 5.19 -63.59
N HIS A 3 17.08 4.36 -62.57
CA HIS A 3 16.02 3.92 -61.67
C HIS A 3 15.58 5.00 -60.69
N LEU A 4 14.28 4.95 -60.41
CA LEU A 4 13.59 5.53 -59.27
C LEU A 4 14.35 5.31 -57.95
N LEU A 5 14.37 6.33 -57.11
CA LEU A 5 14.43 6.17 -55.66
C LEU A 5 13.27 6.99 -55.06
N PRO A 6 12.24 6.35 -54.49
CA PRO A 6 11.23 7.06 -53.73
C PRO A 6 11.81 7.37 -52.36
N SER A 7 11.74 8.64 -51.97
CA SER A 7 12.07 9.12 -50.64
C SER A 7 11.18 8.41 -49.62
N LEU A 8 11.72 7.39 -48.95
CA LEU A 8 11.12 6.73 -47.81
C LEU A 8 11.07 7.74 -46.65
N LEU A 9 9.95 8.43 -46.50
CA LEU A 9 9.58 9.10 -45.27
C LEU A 9 9.28 8.00 -44.23
N ILE A 10 10.32 7.54 -43.54
CA ILE A 10 10.19 6.69 -42.36
C ILE A 10 9.62 7.60 -41.26
N SER A 11 8.29 7.64 -41.18
CA SER A 11 7.58 8.15 -40.02
C SER A 11 7.86 7.19 -38.86
N THR A 12 8.93 7.46 -38.11
CA THR A 12 9.18 6.79 -36.83
C THR A 12 8.15 7.32 -35.85
N ILE A 13 7.00 6.65 -35.79
CA ILE A 13 6.06 6.76 -34.68
C ILE A 13 6.82 6.22 -33.47
N LEU A 14 7.38 7.14 -32.70
CA LEU A 14 7.95 6.85 -31.39
C LEU A 14 6.78 6.37 -30.51
N PRO A 15 6.74 5.12 -30.04
CA PRO A 15 5.75 4.74 -29.05
C PRO A 15 6.04 5.57 -27.80
N ILE A 16 5.16 6.51 -27.52
CA ILE A 16 5.15 7.26 -26.27
C ILE A 16 4.94 6.21 -25.17
N LEU A 17 6.02 5.86 -24.47
CA LEU A 17 5.93 5.12 -23.21
C LEU A 17 5.17 6.02 -22.24
N ILE A 18 3.85 5.80 -22.15
CA ILE A 18 3.04 6.37 -21.09
C ILE A 18 3.48 5.64 -19.82
N PHE A 19 4.44 6.21 -19.10
CA PHE A 19 4.77 5.80 -17.73
C PHE A 19 3.60 6.22 -16.82
N GLY A 20 2.46 5.54 -16.96
CA GLY A 20 1.38 5.66 -16.01
C GLY A 20 1.84 5.04 -14.69
N THR A 21 1.90 5.85 -13.64
CA THR A 21 2.07 5.32 -12.28
C THR A 21 0.82 4.54 -11.93
N VAL A 22 0.95 3.22 -11.77
CA VAL A 22 -0.16 2.36 -11.37
C VAL A 22 -0.54 2.71 -9.93
N THR A 23 -1.78 3.17 -9.75
CA THR A 23 -2.37 3.41 -8.43
C THR A 23 -3.02 2.13 -7.91
N VAL A 24 -3.00 1.95 -6.61
CA VAL A 24 -3.65 0.87 -5.87
C VAL A 24 -4.66 1.45 -4.88
N LYS A 25 -5.72 0.68 -4.62
CA LYS A 25 -6.68 0.97 -3.55
C LYS A 25 -6.14 0.46 -2.23
N CYS A 26 -6.33 1.24 -1.17
CA CYS A 26 -5.87 0.91 0.17
C CYS A 26 -6.98 1.15 1.16
N TYR A 27 -7.05 0.36 2.24
CA TYR A 27 -7.90 0.70 3.37
C TYR A 27 -7.45 2.05 3.95
N SER A 28 -8.41 2.91 4.27
CA SER A 28 -8.22 4.23 4.86
C SER A 28 -8.98 4.31 6.19
N CYS A 29 -8.33 3.86 7.26
CA CYS A 29 -8.95 3.67 8.56
C CYS A 29 -7.89 3.61 9.67
N ILE A 30 -8.33 3.70 10.93
CA ILE A 30 -7.50 3.46 12.10
C ILE A 30 -8.10 2.29 12.87
N THR A 31 -7.31 1.25 13.10
CA THR A 31 -7.71 0.10 13.93
C THR A 31 -7.01 0.13 15.28
N PRO A 32 -7.53 -0.56 16.32
CA PRO A 32 -6.81 -0.73 17.56
C PRO A 32 -5.52 -1.54 17.36
N LYS A 33 -4.50 -1.37 18.22
CA LYS A 33 -3.20 -2.08 18.14
C LYS A 33 -3.28 -3.61 18.03
N ASN A 34 -4.36 -4.23 18.53
CA ASN A 34 -4.58 -5.67 18.45
C ASN A 34 -5.31 -6.13 17.18
N GLY A 35 -5.60 -5.23 16.23
CA GLY A 35 -6.35 -5.53 15.01
C GLY A 35 -7.82 -5.88 15.25
N ALA A 36 -8.33 -5.65 16.47
CA ALA A 36 -9.71 -5.98 16.80
C ALA A 36 -10.68 -5.11 15.99
N ASN A 37 -11.77 -5.73 15.54
CA ASN A 37 -12.84 -5.08 14.77
C ASN A 37 -12.36 -4.47 13.44
N PHE A 38 -11.28 -5.00 12.83
CA PHE A 38 -10.81 -4.56 11.50
C PHE A 38 -11.97 -4.49 10.50
N ASP A 39 -12.75 -5.57 10.36
CA ASP A 39 -13.87 -5.65 9.40
C ASP A 39 -15.01 -4.67 9.69
N GLN A 40 -15.06 -4.08 10.88
CA GLN A 40 -16.08 -3.08 11.25
C GLN A 40 -15.58 -1.64 11.06
N LEU A 41 -14.27 -1.42 11.20
CA LEU A 41 -13.63 -0.10 11.15
C LEU A 41 -13.02 0.22 9.78
N CYS A 42 -12.63 -0.81 9.05
CA CYS A 42 -11.98 -0.75 7.74
C CYS A 42 -12.87 -1.44 6.71
N LEU A 43 -14.00 -0.81 6.41
CA LEU A 43 -14.89 -1.27 5.34
C LEU A 43 -14.31 -0.91 3.97
N ASP A 44 -14.63 -1.72 2.96
CA ASP A 44 -14.19 -1.51 1.57
C ASP A 44 -14.64 -0.14 1.00
N ASP A 45 -15.68 0.47 1.57
CA ASP A 45 -16.16 1.80 1.19
C ASP A 45 -15.27 2.95 1.70
N SER A 46 -14.42 2.67 2.70
CA SER A 46 -13.46 3.61 3.29
C SER A 46 -12.07 3.36 2.70
N PHE A 47 -11.91 3.62 1.41
CA PHE A 47 -10.66 3.44 0.69
C PHE A 47 -10.02 4.76 0.26
N CYS A 48 -8.72 4.72 0.01
CA CYS A 48 -8.02 5.78 -0.69
C CYS A 48 -7.12 5.19 -1.78
N GLU A 49 -6.78 6.01 -2.77
CA GLU A 49 -5.96 5.61 -3.92
C GLU A 49 -4.59 6.29 -3.85
N GLY A 50 -3.54 5.51 -4.08
CA GLY A 50 -2.17 6.01 -4.14
C GLY A 50 -1.24 5.02 -4.79
N ILE A 51 0.04 5.35 -4.93
CA ILE A 51 1.04 4.42 -5.49
C ILE A 51 1.35 3.29 -4.48
N TRP A 52 1.21 3.57 -3.18
CA TRP A 52 1.50 2.65 -2.09
C TRP A 52 0.39 2.66 -1.07
N CYS A 53 0.13 1.50 -0.46
CA CYS A 53 -0.58 1.41 0.80
C CYS A 53 0.40 1.45 1.96
N THR A 54 -0.01 2.07 3.06
CA THR A 54 0.73 2.13 4.32
C THR A 54 -0.07 1.46 5.44
N LYS A 55 0.67 0.83 6.35
CA LYS A 55 0.17 0.22 7.58
C LYS A 55 1.21 0.39 8.68
N GLY A 56 0.85 1.04 9.78
CA GLY A 56 1.78 1.21 10.90
C GLY A 56 1.14 1.99 12.03
N PRO A 57 1.80 2.12 13.18
CA PRO A 57 1.23 2.89 14.28
C PRO A 57 1.02 4.35 13.87
N ASP A 58 -0.13 4.92 14.26
CA ASP A 58 -0.40 6.33 14.03
C ASP A 58 0.51 7.19 14.92
N GLU A 59 1.40 7.95 14.27
CA GLU A 59 2.37 8.83 14.92
C GLU A 59 1.72 10.12 15.44
N THR A 60 0.47 10.42 15.04
CA THR A 60 -0.26 11.57 15.56
C THR A 60 -0.85 11.27 16.94
N CYS A 61 -0.02 11.45 17.96
CA CYS A 61 -0.47 11.70 19.32
C CYS A 61 -1.23 13.04 19.35
N ILE A 62 -2.56 13.02 19.19
CA ILE A 62 -3.39 14.20 19.41
C ILE A 62 -3.41 14.44 20.93
N THR A 63 -2.65 15.42 21.38
CA THR A 63 -2.83 15.99 22.72
C THR A 63 -3.99 16.98 22.64
N ILE A 64 -5.18 16.56 23.05
CA ILE A 64 -6.31 17.49 23.19
C ILE A 64 -6.12 18.18 24.54
N LEU A 65 -5.67 19.44 24.50
CA LEU A 65 -5.68 20.30 25.68
C LEU A 65 -7.13 20.78 25.88
N THR A 66 -7.80 20.24 26.89
CA THR A 66 -9.01 20.87 27.44
C THR A 66 -8.63 21.56 28.76
N GLU A 67 -9.28 22.67 29.08
CA GLU A 67 -8.92 23.57 30.22
C GLU A 67 -8.95 22.90 31.60
N LEU A 68 -9.35 21.62 31.69
CA LEU A 68 -9.50 20.91 32.96
C LEU A 68 -8.69 19.61 33.06
N ASP A 69 -8.21 19.03 31.95
CA ASP A 69 -7.41 17.81 31.96
C ASP A 69 -6.55 17.70 30.68
N THR A 70 -5.27 17.37 30.86
CA THR A 70 -4.35 17.03 29.75
C THR A 70 -4.61 15.58 29.34
N TYR A 71 -5.38 15.36 28.27
CA TYR A 71 -5.52 14.04 27.66
C TYR A 71 -4.52 13.91 26.50
N SER A 72 -3.36 13.31 26.76
CA SER A 72 -2.47 12.84 25.69
C SER A 72 -3.01 11.53 25.15
N PHE A 73 -3.73 11.60 24.02
CA PHE A 73 -4.08 10.40 23.27
C PHE A 73 -2.87 10.04 22.40
N SER A 74 -1.94 9.24 22.91
CA SER A 74 -1.12 8.45 21.99
C SER A 74 -2.09 7.53 21.28
N ALA A 75 -2.39 7.78 20.01
CA ALA A 75 -3.25 6.92 19.21
C ALA A 75 -2.62 5.52 19.16
N SER A 76 -3.02 4.65 20.08
CA SER A 76 -2.55 3.26 20.19
C SER A 76 -3.23 2.40 19.13
N GLY A 77 -3.31 2.92 17.91
CA GLY A 77 -3.95 2.30 16.77
C GLY A 77 -2.96 2.04 15.65
N VAL A 78 -3.36 1.18 14.71
CA VAL A 78 -2.69 0.97 13.44
C VAL A 78 -3.42 1.80 12.40
N LEU A 79 -2.71 2.77 11.84
CA LEU A 79 -3.16 3.53 10.68
C LEU A 79 -3.03 2.65 9.44
N HIS A 80 -4.09 2.58 8.67
CA HIS A 80 -4.12 2.04 7.32
C HIS A 80 -4.42 3.20 6.37
N GLY A 81 -3.58 3.41 5.36
CA GLY A 81 -3.80 4.47 4.38
C GLY A 81 -3.07 4.24 3.07
N CYS A 82 -2.98 5.29 2.26
CA CYS A 82 -2.24 5.33 1.01
C CYS A 82 -1.22 6.48 1.02
N SER A 83 -0.15 6.32 0.26
CA SER A 83 0.84 7.37 0.02
C SER A 83 1.37 7.29 -1.40
N ASN A 84 1.70 8.45 -1.98
CA ASN A 84 2.39 8.53 -3.25
C ASN A 84 3.91 8.51 -3.09
N VAL A 85 4.41 8.74 -1.88
CA VAL A 85 5.84 8.79 -1.55
C VAL A 85 6.09 7.98 -0.28
N VAL A 86 6.98 7.00 -0.37
CA VAL A 86 7.33 6.14 0.77
C VAL A 86 8.84 6.18 1.01
N PRO A 87 9.29 6.03 2.26
CA PRO A 87 10.70 6.08 2.60
C PRO A 87 11.43 4.76 2.31
N LEU A 88 11.07 4.02 1.26
CA LEU A 88 11.70 2.74 0.92
C LEU A 88 12.84 2.92 -0.09
N ASP A 89 13.98 2.27 0.16
CA ASP A 89 15.15 2.32 -0.73
C ASP A 89 14.95 1.50 -2.02
N ARG A 90 13.94 0.63 -2.04
CA ARG A 90 13.58 -0.23 -3.18
C ARG A 90 12.07 -0.19 -3.40
N ALA A 91 11.67 -0.26 -4.67
CA ALA A 91 10.27 -0.37 -5.07
C ALA A 91 9.73 -1.79 -4.87
N ALA A 92 9.74 -2.27 -3.62
CA ALA A 92 9.17 -3.54 -3.21
C ALA A 92 8.43 -3.39 -1.88
N SER A 93 7.40 -4.20 -1.65
CA SER A 93 6.69 -4.24 -0.37
C SER A 93 7.66 -4.54 0.77
N ALA A 94 7.72 -3.65 1.76
CA ALA A 94 8.66 -3.75 2.88
C ALA A 94 8.18 -2.91 4.08
N CYS A 95 8.65 -3.28 5.27
CA CYS A 95 8.50 -2.47 6.47
C CYS A 95 9.78 -1.71 6.75
N LYS A 96 9.63 -0.45 7.19
CA LYS A 96 10.74 0.40 7.60
C LYS A 96 10.58 0.75 9.06
N ASP A 97 11.62 0.42 9.83
CA ASP A 97 11.73 0.82 11.21
C ASP A 97 12.13 2.29 11.30
N VAL A 98 11.39 3.01 12.13
CA VAL A 98 11.66 4.39 12.51
C VAL A 98 12.07 4.37 13.98
N ASN A 99 13.33 4.71 14.21
CA ASN A 99 13.89 4.85 15.55
C ASN A 99 13.85 6.34 15.92
N GLN A 100 12.88 6.74 16.75
CA GLN A 100 12.88 8.06 17.37
C GLN A 100 13.36 7.95 18.82
N ALA A 101 13.89 9.05 19.37
CA ALA A 101 14.57 9.07 20.66
C ALA A 101 13.76 8.47 21.84
N ALA A 102 12.43 8.40 21.73
CA ALA A 102 11.53 7.90 22.77
C ALA A 102 10.77 6.61 22.39
N TYR A 103 10.81 6.18 21.12
CA TYR A 103 10.04 5.01 20.66
C TYR A 103 10.57 4.49 19.32
N ASN A 104 10.54 3.16 19.18
CA ASN A 104 10.82 2.46 17.93
C ASN A 104 9.50 1.92 17.38
N TYR A 105 9.22 2.20 16.13
CA TYR A 105 8.04 1.69 15.43
C TYR A 105 8.38 1.28 14.01
N SER A 106 7.52 0.47 13.40
CA SER A 106 7.70 0.01 12.03
C SER A 106 6.45 0.35 11.21
N ASN A 107 6.65 1.02 10.08
CA ASN A 107 5.60 1.27 9.09
C ASN A 107 5.85 0.34 7.90
N CYS A 108 4.85 -0.45 7.55
CA CYS A 108 4.83 -1.33 6.40
C CYS A 108 4.21 -0.64 5.19
N TYR A 109 4.82 -0.86 4.03
CA TYR A 109 4.36 -0.33 2.77
C TYR A 109 4.25 -1.46 1.76
N CYS A 110 3.20 -1.44 0.95
CA CYS A 110 2.99 -2.39 -0.11
C CYS A 110 2.38 -1.70 -1.32
N ASN A 111 2.63 -2.24 -2.50
CA ASN A 111 2.08 -1.76 -3.76
C ASN A 111 1.75 -2.96 -4.66
N ASN A 112 1.10 -2.68 -5.80
CA ASN A 112 0.70 -3.64 -6.84
C ASN A 112 -0.49 -4.57 -6.52
N ILE A 113 -1.03 -4.55 -5.30
CA ILE A 113 -2.22 -5.33 -4.92
C ILE A 113 -3.16 -4.40 -4.15
N ASP A 114 -4.42 -4.31 -4.58
CA ASP A 114 -5.44 -3.56 -3.86
C ASP A 114 -5.64 -4.13 -2.45
N TYR A 115 -5.82 -3.25 -1.48
CA TYR A 115 -6.08 -3.58 -0.08
C TYR A 115 -4.96 -4.40 0.58
N CYS A 116 -3.73 -4.30 0.06
CA CYS A 116 -2.58 -5.01 0.59
C CYS A 116 -2.20 -4.57 2.01
N ASN A 117 -2.72 -3.45 2.51
CA ASN A 117 -2.53 -3.01 3.89
C ASN A 117 -3.52 -3.62 4.89
N SER A 118 -4.21 -4.72 4.56
CA SER A 118 -5.09 -5.42 5.50
C SER A 118 -4.33 -6.16 6.61
N ASP A 119 -5.07 -6.61 7.64
CA ASP A 119 -4.57 -7.56 8.64
C ASP A 119 -4.56 -9.02 8.14
N ASN A 120 -5.18 -9.30 6.99
CA ASN A 120 -5.54 -10.67 6.55
C ASN A 120 -4.68 -11.23 5.38
N LEU A 121 -3.51 -10.66 5.09
CA LEU A 121 -2.64 -11.11 3.99
C LEU A 121 -2.25 -12.59 4.04
N LEU A 122 -2.16 -13.19 5.23
CA LEU A 122 -1.77 -14.60 5.40
C LEU A 122 -2.83 -15.59 4.88
N LEU A 123 -4.12 -15.29 5.02
CA LEU A 123 -5.18 -16.21 4.55
C LEU A 123 -5.28 -16.27 3.02
N SER A 124 -5.04 -15.15 2.32
CA SER A 124 -5.08 -15.09 0.85
C SER A 124 -3.96 -15.91 0.19
N GLN A 125 -2.75 -15.92 0.78
CA GLN A 125 -1.66 -16.74 0.25
C GLN A 125 -1.83 -18.24 0.54
N ILE A 126 -2.33 -18.59 1.73
CA ILE A 126 -2.56 -19.99 2.11
C ILE A 126 -3.65 -20.62 1.23
N THR A 127 -4.74 -19.90 0.95
CA THR A 127 -5.81 -20.39 0.06
C THR A 127 -5.34 -20.63 -1.37
N SER A 128 -4.49 -19.74 -1.89
CA SER A 128 -3.93 -19.86 -3.25
C SER A 128 -3.01 -21.08 -3.38
N ILE A 129 -2.17 -21.35 -2.37
CA ILE A 129 -1.31 -22.54 -2.31
C ILE A 129 -2.16 -23.81 -2.17
N LEU A 130 -3.20 -23.79 -1.34
CA LEU A 130 -4.08 -24.94 -1.14
C LEU A 130 -4.81 -25.34 -2.43
N ILE A 131 -5.32 -24.36 -3.20
CA ILE A 131 -5.98 -24.59 -4.50
C ILE A 131 -4.99 -25.18 -5.51
N LEU A 132 -3.76 -24.65 -5.56
CA LEU A 132 -2.71 -25.20 -6.43
C LEU A 132 -2.35 -26.65 -6.06
N CYS A 133 -2.19 -26.94 -4.76
CA CYS A 133 -1.94 -28.29 -4.28
C CYS A 133 -3.10 -29.25 -4.62
N LEU A 134 -4.35 -28.82 -4.47
CA LEU A 134 -5.53 -29.62 -4.83
C LEU A 134 -5.63 -29.88 -6.33
N PHE A 135 -5.22 -28.92 -7.16
CA PHE A 135 -5.13 -29.11 -8.61
C PHE A 135 -4.04 -30.11 -8.99
N LEU A 136 -2.86 -30.01 -8.38
CA LEU A 136 -1.73 -30.91 -8.64
C LEU A 136 -1.96 -32.34 -8.10
N LEU A 137 -2.78 -32.51 -7.06
CA LEU A 137 -3.14 -33.83 -6.50
C LEU A 137 -4.26 -34.54 -7.29
N ARG A 138 -4.94 -33.85 -8.21
CA ARG A 138 -5.98 -34.42 -9.08
C ARG A 138 -5.48 -34.82 -10.47
N LEU A 139 -4.24 -34.48 -10.80
CA LEU A 139 -3.51 -34.91 -11.99
C LEU A 139 -2.62 -36.10 -11.65
#